data_AF-A0AAW5LIL4-F1
#
_entry.id   AF-A0AAW5LIL4-F1
#
_cell.length_a   1.000
_cell.length_b   1.000
_cell.length_c   1.000
_cell.angle_alpha   90.00
_cell.angle_beta   90.00
_cell.angle_gamma   90.00
#
_symmetry.space_group_name_H-M   'P 1'
#
loop_
_entity.id
_entity.type
_entity.pdbx_description
1 polymer ?
#
loop_
_entity_poly.entity_id
_entity_poly.type
_entity_poly.pdbx_seq_one_letter_code
_entity_poly.pdbx_strand_id
1 'polypeptide(L)'
;VPFTYIGAMLLWVGWFGFNAGSAAAADTVASLAFLNTVLATAAAVLGWTLVEAIGKGKPSALGAASGAVAGLVGITPACGTVGPLGAIVIGFVAGVVCVWGVTGLKRLLKVDDTADVFGVHGVGGIVGAILTGVFSAQSLGGTKADLDI
;
A
#
# COMPACT_ATOMS: atom_id res chain seq x y z
N VAL A 1 0.22 -21.46 0.41
CA VAL A 1 -0.67 -20.48 1.09
C VAL A 1 -0.22 -20.20 2.53
N PRO A 2 -0.04 -21.17 3.45
CA PRO A 2 0.35 -20.85 4.83
C PRO A 2 1.67 -20.08 4.95
N PHE A 3 2.73 -20.52 4.27
CA PHE A 3 4.03 -19.82 4.26
C PHE A 3 3.95 -18.42 3.66
N THR A 4 3.13 -18.22 2.62
CA THR A 4 2.90 -16.89 2.03
C THR A 4 2.27 -15.94 3.04
N TYR A 5 1.30 -16.43 3.81
CA TYR A 5 0.63 -15.63 4.83
C TYR A 5 1.57 -15.28 5.98
N ILE A 6 2.37 -16.25 6.46
CA ILE A 6 3.43 -16.01 7.44
C ILE A 6 4.42 -14.96 6.92
N GLY A 7 4.88 -15.09 5.68
CA GLY A 7 5.76 -14.12 5.03
C GLY A 7 5.14 -12.72 4.98
N ALA A 8 3.88 -12.60 4.58
CA ALA A 8 3.18 -11.31 4.54
C ALA A 8 3.03 -10.68 5.93
N MET A 9 2.79 -11.47 6.98
CA MET A 9 2.72 -10.96 8.35
C MET A 9 4.09 -10.51 8.88
N LEU A 10 5.16 -11.27 8.56
CA LEU A 10 6.53 -10.85 8.89
C LEU A 10 6.90 -9.55 8.17
N LEU A 11 6.52 -9.42 6.89
CA LEU A 11 6.70 -8.19 6.13
C LEU A 11 5.95 -7.03 6.77
N TRP A 12 4.68 -7.21 7.15
CA TRP A 12 3.90 -6.15 7.79
C TRP A 12 4.53 -5.69 9.10
N VAL A 13 4.90 -6.63 9.99
CA VAL A 13 5.57 -6.29 11.25
C VAL A 13 6.89 -5.56 11.00
N GLY A 14 7.71 -6.06 10.07
CA GLY A 14 8.97 -5.42 9.70
C GLY A 14 8.78 -4.02 9.07
N TRP A 15 7.67 -3.81 8.36
CA TRP A 15 7.39 -2.56 7.68
C TRP A 15 7.09 -1.39 8.63
N PHE A 16 6.66 -1.67 9.87
CA PHE A 16 6.60 -0.62 10.89
C PHE A 16 7.98 -0.04 11.15
N GLY A 17 9.02 -0.87 11.26
CA GLY A 17 10.40 -0.43 11.37
C GLY A 17 10.88 0.29 10.11
N PHE A 18 10.49 -0.18 8.93
CA PHE A 18 10.83 0.46 7.65
C PHE A 18 10.25 1.88 7.55
N ASN A 19 8.95 2.05 7.80
CA ASN A 19 8.27 3.34 7.66
C ASN A 19 8.50 4.27 8.86
N ALA A 20 8.19 3.83 10.09
CA ALA A 20 8.35 4.67 11.27
C ALA A 20 9.83 4.94 11.57
N GLY A 21 10.70 3.95 11.36
CA GLY A 21 12.15 4.12 11.53
C GLY A 21 12.78 5.07 10.51
N SER A 22 12.14 5.31 9.35
CA SER A 22 12.61 6.31 8.38
C SER A 22 12.53 7.75 8.90
N ALA A 23 11.82 8.00 10.02
CA ALA A 23 11.88 9.27 10.73
C ALA A 23 13.21 9.50 11.49
N ALA A 24 14.01 8.45 11.71
CA ALA A 24 15.28 8.46 12.44
C ALA A 24 15.22 8.98 13.90
N ALA A 25 14.01 9.19 14.42
CA ALA A 25 13.74 9.60 15.80
C ALA A 25 12.41 9.00 16.27
N ALA A 26 12.23 8.86 17.58
CA ALA A 26 10.95 8.46 18.18
C ALA A 26 10.11 9.72 18.45
N ASP A 27 9.49 10.25 17.40
CA ASP A 27 8.76 11.52 17.43
C ASP A 27 7.33 11.43 16.84
N THR A 28 6.74 12.59 16.57
CA THR A 28 5.40 12.69 16.00
C THR A 28 5.34 12.21 14.54
N VAL A 29 6.43 12.36 13.77
CA VAL A 29 6.51 11.86 12.39
C VAL A 29 6.57 10.34 12.38
N ALA A 30 7.38 9.73 13.26
CA ALA A 30 7.43 8.27 13.43
C ALA A 30 6.06 7.71 13.86
N SER A 31 5.38 8.39 14.79
CA SER A 31 4.05 8.01 15.26
C SER A 31 3.01 8.05 14.14
N LEU A 32 3.04 9.11 13.31
CA LEU A 32 2.16 9.25 12.15
C LEU A 32 2.45 8.17 11.09
N ALA A 33 3.73 7.94 10.77
CA ALA A 33 4.14 6.91 9.83
C ALA A 33 3.73 5.50 10.27
N PHE A 34 3.85 5.20 11.57
CA PHE A 34 3.37 3.95 12.14
C PHE A 34 1.85 3.79 11.95
N LEU A 35 1.06 4.80 12.35
CA LEU A 35 -0.40 4.78 12.22
C LEU A 35 -0.84 4.61 10.76
N ASN A 36 -0.26 5.40 9.85
CA ASN A 36 -0.56 5.36 8.43
C ASN A 36 -0.22 3.99 7.81
N THR A 37 0.85 3.34 8.30
CA THR A 37 1.22 1.99 7.86
C THR A 37 0.14 0.96 8.24
N VAL A 38 -0.46 1.05 9.44
CA VAL A 38 -1.60 0.18 9.81
C VAL A 38 -2.80 0.44 8.90
N LEU A 39 -3.19 1.71 8.80
CA LEU A 39 -4.44 2.12 8.13
C LEU A 39 -4.43 1.81 6.63
N ALA A 40 -3.34 2.17 5.94
CA ALA A 40 -3.22 1.90 4.51
C ALA A 40 -3.20 0.40 4.22
N THR A 41 -2.51 -0.38 5.03
CA THR A 41 -2.44 -1.84 4.84
C THR A 41 -3.80 -2.49 5.04
N ALA A 42 -4.53 -2.11 6.10
CA ALA A 42 -5.89 -2.59 6.33
C ALA A 42 -6.84 -2.21 5.17
N ALA A 43 -6.77 -0.95 4.71
CA ALA A 43 -7.58 -0.48 3.60
C ALA A 43 -7.26 -1.21 2.27
N ALA A 44 -5.99 -1.51 2.03
CA ALA A 44 -5.55 -2.25 0.84
C ALA A 44 -6.03 -3.71 0.84
N VAL A 45 -6.01 -4.39 2.00
CA VAL A 45 -6.62 -5.72 2.15
C VAL A 45 -8.11 -5.67 1.80
N LEU A 46 -8.84 -4.67 2.30
CA LEU A 46 -10.26 -4.50 1.97
C LEU A 46 -10.48 -4.20 0.48
N GLY A 47 -9.69 -3.30 -0.10
CA GLY A 47 -9.76 -2.96 -1.53
C GLY A 47 -9.50 -4.16 -2.44
N TRP A 48 -8.45 -4.94 -2.13
CA TRP A 48 -8.12 -6.15 -2.89
C TRP A 48 -9.21 -7.20 -2.77
N THR A 49 -9.63 -7.52 -1.55
CA THR A 49 -10.62 -8.57 -1.29
C THR A 49 -12.00 -8.21 -1.85
N LEU A 50 -12.35 -6.92 -1.90
CA LEU A 50 -13.54 -6.43 -2.58
C LEU A 50 -13.48 -6.69 -4.09
N VAL A 51 -12.36 -6.37 -4.74
CA VAL A 51 -12.18 -6.63 -6.18
C VAL A 51 -12.25 -8.13 -6.47
N GLU A 52 -11.67 -8.98 -5.62
CA GLU A 52 -11.80 -10.43 -5.77
C GLU A 52 -13.23 -10.93 -5.54
N ALA A 53 -13.94 -10.39 -4.55
CA ALA A 53 -15.32 -10.73 -4.30
C ALA A 53 -16.21 -10.40 -5.51
N ILE A 54 -16.03 -9.21 -6.10
CA ILE A 54 -16.80 -8.77 -7.28
C ILE A 54 -16.39 -9.56 -8.54
N GLY A 55 -15.09 -9.70 -8.80
CA GLY A 55 -14.59 -10.27 -10.05
C GLY A 55 -14.50 -11.80 -10.09
N LYS A 56 -14.28 -12.44 -8.93
CA LYS A 56 -14.11 -13.90 -8.80
C LYS A 56 -15.21 -14.56 -7.95
N GLY A 57 -16.15 -13.78 -7.41
CA GLY A 57 -17.25 -14.26 -6.58
C GLY A 57 -16.88 -14.56 -5.12
N LYS A 58 -15.60 -14.53 -4.76
CA LYS A 58 -15.13 -14.74 -3.38
C LYS A 58 -13.72 -14.17 -3.15
N PRO A 59 -13.44 -13.62 -1.96
CA PRO A 59 -12.08 -13.31 -1.52
C PRO A 59 -11.21 -14.57 -1.36
N SER A 60 -9.89 -14.39 -1.43
CA SER A 60 -8.90 -15.45 -1.14
C SER A 60 -7.88 -15.03 -0.08
N ALA A 61 -7.33 -16.01 0.66
CA ALA A 61 -6.25 -15.76 1.62
C ALA A 61 -4.98 -15.24 0.96
N LEU A 62 -4.69 -15.70 -0.27
CA LEU A 62 -3.56 -15.18 -1.06
C LEU A 62 -3.81 -13.73 -1.47
N GLY A 63 -5.01 -13.40 -1.92
CA GLY A 63 -5.39 -12.03 -2.25
C GLY A 63 -5.32 -11.09 -1.05
N ALA A 64 -5.76 -11.53 0.13
CA ALA A 64 -5.59 -10.75 1.36
C ALA A 64 -4.10 -10.50 1.69
N ALA A 65 -3.23 -11.50 1.54
CA ALA A 65 -1.79 -11.33 1.72
C ALA A 65 -1.18 -10.37 0.68
N SER A 66 -1.57 -10.48 -0.59
CA SER A 66 -1.13 -9.55 -1.65
C SER A 66 -1.64 -8.14 -1.44
N GLY A 67 -2.89 -7.98 -0.99
CA GLY A 67 -3.48 -6.69 -0.62
C GLY A 67 -2.73 -6.03 0.53
N ALA A 68 -2.31 -6.80 1.54
CA ALA A 68 -1.49 -6.27 2.62
C ALA A 68 -0.17 -5.71 2.08
N VAL A 69 0.56 -6.47 1.27
CA VAL A 69 1.82 -5.98 0.66
C VAL A 69 1.59 -4.77 -0.25
N ALA A 70 0.50 -4.75 -1.03
CA ALA A 70 0.15 -3.61 -1.89
C ALA A 70 -0.06 -2.32 -1.08
N GLY A 71 -0.74 -2.40 0.07
CA GLY A 71 -0.93 -1.26 0.97
C GLY A 71 0.37 -0.78 1.59
N LEU A 72 1.21 -1.71 2.04
CA LEU A 72 2.54 -1.41 2.60
C LEU A 72 3.43 -0.70 1.58
N VAL A 73 3.50 -1.21 0.36
CA VAL A 73 4.21 -0.56 -0.75
C VAL A 73 3.61 0.81 -1.04
N GLY A 74 2.30 0.90 -1.21
CA GLY A 74 1.61 2.13 -1.57
C GLY A 74 1.80 3.27 -0.57
N ILE A 75 1.81 2.97 0.74
CA ILE A 75 1.97 4.00 1.77
C ILE A 75 3.42 4.38 2.03
N THR A 76 4.38 3.55 1.65
CA THR A 76 5.82 3.77 1.90
C THR A 76 6.29 5.20 1.55
N PRO A 77 6.02 5.74 0.34
CA PRO A 77 6.46 7.09 0.00
C PRO A 77 5.70 8.22 0.72
N ALA A 78 4.58 7.93 1.38
CA ALA A 78 3.64 8.92 1.93
C ALA A 78 3.55 8.88 3.47
N CYS A 79 4.02 7.80 4.11
CA CYS A 79 3.64 7.44 5.47
C CYS A 79 3.88 8.55 6.51
N GLY A 80 4.96 9.32 6.39
CA GLY A 80 5.28 10.42 7.32
C GLY A 80 4.67 11.79 6.96
N THR A 81 3.97 11.91 5.83
CA THR A 81 3.54 13.22 5.30
C THR A 81 2.04 13.33 5.04
N VAL A 82 1.34 12.22 4.85
CA VAL A 82 -0.10 12.23 4.62
C VAL A 82 -0.88 12.10 5.92
N GLY A 83 -2.11 12.63 5.94
CA GLY A 83 -3.03 12.40 7.05
C GLY A 83 -3.60 10.97 7.05
N PRO A 84 -4.19 10.50 8.18
CA PRO A 84 -4.79 9.17 8.30
C PRO A 84 -5.83 8.82 7.22
N LEU A 85 -6.67 9.79 6.83
CA LEU A 85 -7.65 9.58 5.76
C LEU A 85 -6.96 9.39 4.40
N GLY A 86 -5.91 10.17 4.11
CA GLY A 86 -5.09 10.00 2.91
C GLY A 86 -4.44 8.62 2.87
N ALA A 87 -3.93 8.11 4.00
CA ALA A 87 -3.37 6.77 4.10
C ALA A 87 -4.40 5.67 3.77
N ILE A 88 -5.64 5.80 4.28
CA ILE A 88 -6.74 4.88 3.95
C ILE A 88 -7.01 4.89 2.45
N VAL A 89 -7.11 6.06 1.83
CA VAL A 89 -7.37 6.18 0.38
C VAL A 89 -6.22 5.60 -0.44
N ILE A 90 -4.98 5.94 -0.12
CA ILE A 90 -3.79 5.39 -0.78
C ILE A 90 -3.78 3.87 -0.69
N GLY A 91 -4.00 3.32 0.51
CA GLY A 91 -4.07 1.89 0.74
C GLY A 91 -5.15 1.22 -0.10
N PHE A 92 -6.38 1.73 -0.03
CA PHE A 92 -7.51 1.17 -0.79
C PHE A 92 -7.23 1.18 -2.30
N VAL A 93 -6.76 2.31 -2.85
CA VAL A 93 -6.45 2.44 -4.28
C VAL A 93 -5.30 1.52 -4.67
N ALA A 94 -4.23 1.44 -3.88
CA ALA A 94 -3.13 0.53 -4.12
C ALA A 94 -3.61 -0.93 -4.14
N GLY A 95 -4.44 -1.33 -3.18
CA GLY A 95 -5.05 -2.66 -3.12
C GLY A 95 -5.86 -2.99 -4.37
N VAL A 96 -6.71 -2.07 -4.83
CA VAL A 96 -7.55 -2.24 -6.03
C VAL A 96 -6.69 -2.31 -7.31
N VAL A 97 -5.77 -1.36 -7.51
CA VAL A 97 -4.99 -1.25 -8.74
C VAL A 97 -3.97 -2.38 -8.86
N CYS A 98 -3.38 -2.85 -7.75
CA CYS A 98 -2.43 -3.96 -7.79
C CYS A 98 -3.11 -5.28 -8.17
N VAL A 99 -4.42 -5.47 -7.96
CA VAL A 99 -5.13 -6.65 -8.52
C VAL A 99 -5.00 -6.67 -10.04
N TRP A 100 -5.15 -5.52 -10.70
CA TRP A 100 -4.94 -5.40 -12.13
C TRP A 100 -3.46 -5.59 -12.51
N GLY A 101 -2.53 -5.06 -11.71
CA GLY A 101 -1.09 -5.27 -11.90
C GLY A 101 -0.69 -6.74 -11.98
N VAL A 102 -1.21 -7.57 -11.07
CA VAL A 102 -0.87 -9.01 -11.01
C VAL A 102 -1.71 -9.89 -11.94
N THR A 103 -2.74 -9.35 -12.61
CA THR A 103 -3.61 -10.14 -13.51
C THR A 103 -3.59 -9.62 -14.94
N GLY A 104 -3.93 -8.35 -15.14
CA GLY A 104 -4.04 -7.71 -16.44
C GLY A 104 -2.68 -7.30 -17.01
N LEU A 105 -1.85 -6.62 -16.24
CA LEU A 105 -0.59 -6.07 -16.73
C LEU A 105 0.39 -7.16 -17.19
N LYS A 106 0.57 -8.23 -16.40
CA LYS A 106 1.45 -9.36 -16.81
C LYS A 106 0.97 -10.07 -18.07
N ARG A 107 -0.36 -10.20 -18.26
CA ARG A 107 -0.93 -10.75 -19.50
C ARG A 107 -0.68 -9.84 -20.69
N LEU A 108 -0.79 -8.53 -20.49
CA LEU A 108 -0.55 -7.53 -21.53
C LEU A 108 0.92 -7.52 -21.96
N LEU A 109 1.84 -7.55 -20.99
CA LEU A 109 3.28 -7.52 -21.23
C LEU A 109 3.87 -8.88 -21.65
N LYS A 110 3.12 -9.98 -21.49
CA LYS A 110 3.59 -11.35 -21.72
C LYS A 110 4.87 -11.68 -20.92
N VAL A 111 4.98 -11.11 -19.73
CA VAL A 111 6.10 -11.35 -18.81
C VAL A 111 5.63 -12.31 -17.71
N ASP A 112 6.44 -13.30 -17.40
CA ASP A 112 6.23 -14.18 -16.25
C ASP A 112 6.89 -13.57 -15.01
N ASP A 113 6.08 -12.88 -14.21
CA ASP A 113 6.44 -12.38 -12.89
C ASP A 113 6.09 -13.45 -11.85
N THR A 114 7.03 -14.35 -11.59
CA THR A 114 6.79 -15.61 -10.86
C THR A 114 6.25 -15.40 -9.44
N ALA A 115 6.57 -14.24 -8.83
CA ALA A 115 6.12 -13.89 -7.49
C ALA A 115 5.18 -12.67 -7.48
N ASP A 116 4.69 -12.25 -8.65
CA ASP A 116 3.84 -11.06 -8.82
C ASP A 116 4.48 -9.79 -8.20
N VAL A 117 5.81 -9.74 -8.12
CA VAL A 117 6.59 -8.70 -7.43
C VAL A 117 6.45 -7.38 -8.14
N PHE A 118 6.60 -7.33 -9.46
CA PHE A 118 6.43 -6.11 -10.24
C PHE A 118 4.97 -5.65 -10.23
N GLY A 119 4.04 -6.59 -10.33
CA GLY A 119 2.60 -6.30 -10.30
C GLY A 119 2.13 -5.65 -8.99
N VAL A 120 2.79 -5.95 -7.87
CA VAL A 120 2.48 -5.33 -6.57
C VAL A 120 3.42 -4.16 -6.23
N HIS A 121 4.74 -4.35 -6.35
CA HIS A 121 5.72 -3.36 -5.92
C HIS A 121 5.89 -2.23 -6.94
N GLY A 122 5.99 -2.57 -8.22
CA GLY A 122 6.13 -1.58 -9.29
C GLY A 122 4.86 -0.73 -9.40
N VAL A 123 3.71 -1.39 -9.58
CA VAL A 123 2.42 -0.70 -9.70
C VAL A 123 2.04 0.01 -8.41
N GLY A 124 2.12 -0.67 -7.26
CA GLY A 124 1.80 -0.08 -5.97
C GLY A 124 2.71 1.09 -5.61
N GLY A 125 4.00 1.01 -5.95
CA GLY A 125 4.96 2.08 -5.72
C GLY A 125 4.65 3.32 -6.57
N ILE A 126 4.27 3.13 -7.84
CA ILE A 126 3.83 4.23 -8.71
C ILE A 126 2.57 4.90 -8.16
N VAL A 127 1.56 4.10 -7.78
CA VAL A 127 0.31 4.60 -7.19
C VAL A 127 0.62 5.41 -5.92
N GLY A 128 1.43 4.84 -5.02
CA GLY A 128 1.87 5.49 -3.79
C GLY A 128 2.56 6.82 -4.06
N ALA A 129 3.56 6.83 -4.93
CA ALA A 129 4.35 8.04 -5.23
C ALA A 129 3.48 9.17 -5.82
N ILE A 130 2.57 8.85 -6.74
CA ILE A 130 1.64 9.84 -7.32
C ILE A 130 0.72 10.39 -6.24
N LEU A 131 0.11 9.50 -5.44
CA LEU A 131 -0.86 9.91 -4.43
C LEU A 131 -0.21 10.59 -3.22
N THR A 132 1.08 10.37 -2.94
CA THR A 132 1.85 11.19 -1.99
C THR A 132 1.79 12.66 -2.37
N GLY A 133 1.96 12.98 -3.66
CA GLY A 133 1.90 14.35 -4.16
C GLY A 133 0.54 15.02 -3.97
N VAL A 134 -0.54 14.22 -3.88
CA VAL A 134 -1.90 14.71 -3.64
C VAL A 134 -2.18 14.83 -2.14
N PHE A 135 -2.02 13.73 -1.38
CA PHE A 135 -2.48 13.65 0.01
C PHE A 135 -1.50 14.22 1.03
N SER A 136 -0.31 14.67 0.60
CA SER A 136 0.56 15.45 1.48
C SER A 136 0.02 16.86 1.72
N ALA A 137 -0.86 17.37 0.83
CA ALA A 137 -1.46 18.70 0.94
C ALA A 137 -2.19 18.90 2.28
N GLN A 138 -2.00 20.08 2.88
CA GLN A 138 -2.58 20.42 4.19
C GLN A 138 -4.10 20.47 4.16
N SER A 139 -4.70 20.88 3.04
CA SER A 139 -6.15 20.90 2.84
C SER A 139 -6.79 19.51 2.93
N LEU A 140 -6.00 18.45 2.73
CA LEU A 140 -6.42 17.04 2.87
C LEU A 140 -5.92 16.40 4.17
N GLY A 141 -5.38 17.20 5.10
CA GLY A 141 -4.87 16.75 6.39
C GLY A 141 -3.45 16.21 6.37
N GLY A 142 -2.70 16.42 5.28
CA GLY A 142 -1.26 16.15 5.23
C GLY A 142 -0.42 17.20 5.95
N THR A 143 0.85 16.88 6.18
CA THR A 143 1.77 17.68 7.02
C THR A 143 2.79 18.48 6.19
N LYS A 144 2.81 18.32 4.86
CA LYS A 144 3.67 19.09 3.96
C LYS A 144 2.83 19.96 3.02
N ALA A 145 2.98 21.28 3.15
CA ALA A 145 2.21 22.25 2.38
C ALA A 145 2.65 22.31 0.90
N ASP A 146 1.74 22.84 0.11
CA ASP A 146 1.72 22.89 -1.35
C ASP A 146 3.06 23.37 -1.92
N LEU A 147 3.53 22.66 -2.95
CA LEU A 147 4.76 23.03 -3.65
C LEU A 147 4.58 24.48 -4.14
N ASP A 148 5.36 25.41 -3.59
CA ASP A 148 5.50 26.79 -4.10
C ASP A 148 6.25 26.78 -5.45
N ILE A 149 5.73 26.05 -6.43
CA ILE A 149 6.15 26.11 -7.85
C ILE A 149 5.16 26.94 -8.66
#